data_AF-A0A2E5S3R7-F1
#
_entry.id   AF-A0A2E5S3R7-F1
#
_cell.length_a   1.000
_cell.length_b   1.000
_cell.length_c   1.000
_cell.angle_alpha   90.00
_cell.angle_beta   90.00
_cell.angle_gamma   90.00
#
_symmetry.space_group_name_H-M   'P 1'
#
loop_
_entity.id
_entity.type
_entity.pdbx_description
1 polymer ?
#
loop_
_entity_poly.entity_id
_entity_poly.type
_entity_poly.pdbx_seq_one_letter_code
_entity_poly.pdbx_strand_id
1 'polypeptide(L)'
;MSSWRSHISLSSIALFVFVLVTLFLFHAMSGIMELKFMELKQAMERERIMNLELSSRALRNRNRIRLESGGLQRELNRNMLESRVLNSESEEQIEHRLPLTALIVTNGVRLLTFKEPLHLEADREKLMALKLAFYFERSRKYDQALRIYKKLNPEDFPPPFPAFLELHMGFCYLAMGQWDEAREDLERVVANYPATHYERAARFLLEMLERMQEVEKSGSDDPLQMADAMFAAGNCPATVKALNRARETSPLSQFYRYRLALCLEETGDITRATEIFNSLAGSAGPYAREANRRLLMIGHFYGGGPELRIEAENRAVALGDEEMVQEVRETARVTRKPHVVEEIREWKKDQPEKETIMHDVLSDSSPELQRDLKALNLQLSENQANSETNGARDNPVVQREDPDPGEATETEDSNGAEDSADPEMESRRSRLLSLMNIASKEDSEHYEISRPSIHRWPARLVGDEEIKFLILTQRIRGDFESTEGNTYDLKGRTILAHPSGRLLLRLRDGRTFSVQRAEVQNRSLKTDQITISLDLVYQIAAY
;
A
#
# COMPACT_ATOMS: atom_id res chain seq x y z
N MET A 1 18.63 -74.15 9.58
CA MET A 1 18.86 -73.14 8.51
C MET A 1 18.16 -73.63 7.25
N SER A 2 16.84 -73.45 7.15
CA SER A 2 16.05 -73.76 5.95
C SER A 2 15.68 -72.46 5.25
N SER A 3 15.80 -72.48 3.93
CA SER A 3 15.77 -71.35 3.02
C SER A 3 14.39 -70.69 2.91
N TRP A 4 14.20 -69.54 3.54
CA TRP A 4 13.20 -68.55 3.13
C TRP A 4 13.68 -67.87 1.85
N ARG A 5 13.45 -68.49 0.68
CA ARG A 5 13.51 -67.79 -0.61
C ARG A 5 12.07 -67.39 -0.95
N SER A 6 11.69 -66.18 -0.57
CA SER A 6 10.43 -65.58 -0.98
C SER A 6 10.46 -65.34 -2.49
N HIS A 7 9.60 -66.06 -3.24
CA HIS A 7 9.35 -65.76 -4.64
C HIS A 7 8.49 -64.50 -4.72
N ILE A 8 9.13 -63.34 -4.84
CA ILE A 8 8.43 -62.11 -5.23
C ILE A 8 8.01 -62.30 -6.68
N SER A 9 6.70 -62.43 -6.94
CA SER A 9 6.18 -62.55 -8.30
C SER A 9 6.36 -61.22 -9.05
N LEU A 10 6.61 -61.26 -10.37
CA LEU A 10 6.70 -60.06 -11.20
C LEU A 10 5.47 -59.15 -11.04
N SER A 11 4.30 -59.76 -10.85
CA SER A 11 3.03 -59.07 -10.60
C SER A 11 3.02 -58.28 -9.30
N SER A 12 3.67 -58.80 -8.24
CA SER A 12 3.81 -58.10 -6.96
C SER A 12 4.73 -56.88 -7.08
N ILE A 13 5.80 -56.98 -7.89
CA ILE A 13 6.70 -55.85 -8.18
C ILE A 13 5.97 -54.78 -9.00
N ALA A 14 5.25 -55.19 -10.05
CA ALA A 14 4.48 -54.27 -10.89
C ALA A 14 3.40 -53.53 -10.09
N LEU A 15 2.66 -54.22 -9.21
CA LEU A 15 1.67 -53.60 -8.34
C LEU A 15 2.30 -52.61 -7.35
N PHE A 16 3.44 -52.96 -6.76
CA PHE A 16 4.15 -52.07 -5.84
C PHE A 16 4.65 -50.79 -6.53
N VAL A 17 5.23 -50.93 -7.73
CA VAL A 17 5.64 -49.77 -8.55
C VAL A 17 4.43 -48.92 -8.92
N PHE A 18 3.31 -49.53 -9.33
CA PHE A 18 2.09 -48.80 -9.66
C PHE A 18 1.54 -48.00 -8.47
N VAL A 19 1.50 -48.60 -7.28
CA VAL A 19 1.07 -47.91 -6.04
C VAL A 19 2.03 -46.76 -5.70
N LEU A 20 3.34 -46.96 -5.78
CA LEU A 20 4.33 -45.90 -5.55
C LEU A 20 4.18 -44.74 -6.55
N VAL A 21 4.01 -45.04 -7.84
CA VAL A 21 3.79 -44.02 -8.88
C VAL A 21 2.48 -43.27 -8.61
N THR A 22 1.42 -43.96 -8.23
CA THR A 22 0.12 -43.32 -7.95
C THR A 22 0.19 -42.40 -6.72
N LEU A 23 0.85 -42.84 -5.65
CA LEU A 23 1.09 -42.01 -4.45
C LEU A 23 1.98 -40.81 -4.77
N PHE A 24 3.04 -41.01 -5.57
CA PHE A 24 3.89 -39.92 -6.04
C PHE A 24 3.11 -38.90 -6.86
N LEU A 25 2.27 -39.35 -7.81
CA LEU A 25 1.43 -38.46 -8.62
C LEU A 25 0.42 -37.70 -7.76
N PHE A 26 -0.20 -38.35 -6.77
CA PHE A 26 -1.12 -37.70 -5.85
C PHE A 26 -0.43 -36.62 -5.00
N HIS A 27 0.74 -36.94 -4.43
CA HIS A 27 1.53 -35.99 -3.65
C HIS A 27 2.04 -34.82 -4.52
N ALA A 28 2.52 -35.11 -5.73
CA ALA A 28 2.92 -34.10 -6.70
C ALA A 28 1.74 -33.20 -7.09
N MET A 29 0.54 -33.76 -7.30
CA MET A 29 -0.66 -32.99 -7.63
C MET A 29 -1.07 -32.04 -6.50
N SER A 30 -1.04 -32.50 -5.25
CA SER A 30 -1.30 -31.66 -4.07
C SER A 30 -0.30 -30.50 -3.98
N GLY A 31 0.99 -30.81 -4.09
CA GLY A 31 2.02 -29.76 -4.01
C GLY A 31 1.99 -28.80 -5.22
N ILE A 32 1.59 -29.25 -6.41
CA ILE A 32 1.38 -28.35 -7.57
C ILE A 32 0.26 -27.36 -7.29
N MET A 33 -0.85 -27.80 -6.66
CA MET A 33 -1.94 -26.91 -6.27
C MET A 33 -1.49 -25.86 -5.24
N GLU A 34 -0.70 -26.26 -4.24
CA GLU A 34 -0.10 -25.34 -3.27
C GLU A 34 0.83 -24.32 -3.95
N LEU A 35 1.72 -24.77 -4.84
CA LEU A 35 2.60 -23.87 -5.61
C LEU A 35 1.82 -22.88 -6.47
N LYS A 36 0.73 -23.33 -7.11
CA LYS A 36 -0.13 -22.47 -7.92
C LYS A 36 -0.87 -21.46 -7.06
N PHE A 37 -1.28 -21.84 -5.86
CA PHE A 37 -1.88 -20.92 -4.91
C PHE A 37 -0.86 -19.88 -4.42
N MET A 38 0.39 -20.29 -4.13
CA MET A 38 1.48 -19.37 -3.79
C MET A 38 1.78 -18.38 -4.93
N GLU A 39 1.94 -18.87 -6.17
CA GLU A 39 2.16 -18.04 -7.36
C GLU A 39 1.00 -17.05 -7.57
N LEU A 40 -0.25 -17.51 -7.40
CA LEU A 40 -1.43 -16.66 -7.50
C LEU A 40 -1.45 -15.59 -6.40
N LYS A 41 -1.15 -15.95 -5.15
CA LYS A 41 -1.09 -15.02 -4.02
C LYS A 41 -0.04 -13.93 -4.27
N GLN A 42 1.17 -14.31 -4.68
CA GLN A 42 2.23 -13.36 -5.04
C GLN A 42 1.82 -12.46 -6.21
N ALA A 43 1.19 -13.02 -7.25
CA ALA A 43 0.71 -12.24 -8.39
C ALA A 43 -0.38 -11.23 -7.98
N MET A 44 -1.33 -11.65 -7.12
CA MET A 44 -2.37 -10.77 -6.59
C MET A 44 -1.79 -9.68 -5.70
N GLU A 45 -0.84 -10.00 -4.80
CA GLU A 45 -0.18 -9.01 -3.96
C GLU A 45 0.58 -7.97 -4.80
N ARG A 46 1.33 -8.43 -5.80
CA ARG A 46 2.01 -7.56 -6.76
C ARG A 46 1.02 -6.66 -7.48
N GLU A 47 -0.08 -7.20 -8.00
CA GLU A 47 -1.11 -6.43 -8.69
C GLU A 47 -1.81 -5.42 -7.76
N ARG A 48 -2.07 -5.78 -6.51
CA ARG A 48 -2.65 -4.88 -5.50
C ARG A 48 -1.74 -3.68 -5.23
N ILE A 49 -0.44 -3.90 -5.01
CA ILE A 49 0.54 -2.81 -4.80
C ILE A 49 0.60 -1.90 -6.03
N MET A 50 0.69 -2.50 -7.23
CA MET A 50 0.76 -1.77 -8.50
C MET A 50 -0.52 -0.98 -8.83
N ASN A 51 -1.68 -1.43 -8.36
CA ASN A 51 -2.95 -0.77 -8.66
C ASN A 51 -3.38 0.26 -7.59
N LEU A 52 -2.95 0.10 -6.33
CA LEU A 52 -3.35 0.99 -5.24
C LEU A 52 -2.85 2.42 -5.43
N GLU A 53 -1.57 2.57 -5.75
CA GLU A 53 -0.93 3.89 -5.78
C GLU A 53 -1.42 4.76 -6.93
N LEU A 54 -2.22 4.19 -7.84
CA LEU A 54 -2.31 4.70 -9.20
C LEU A 54 -3.73 4.89 -9.69
N SER A 55 -4.58 5.43 -8.82
CA SER A 55 -5.34 6.55 -9.32
C SER A 55 -4.38 7.74 -9.38
N SER A 56 -4.21 8.35 -10.56
CA SER A 56 -3.53 9.65 -10.69
C SER A 56 -4.06 10.66 -9.66
N ARG A 57 -5.29 10.45 -9.17
CA ARG A 57 -5.93 11.15 -8.07
C ARG A 57 -5.20 11.03 -6.74
N ALA A 58 -4.70 9.86 -6.29
CA ALA A 58 -4.00 9.72 -5.01
C ALA A 58 -2.70 10.53 -4.95
N LEU A 59 -1.90 10.45 -6.02
CA LEU A 59 -0.68 11.23 -6.20
C LEU A 59 -0.97 12.74 -6.39
N ARG A 60 -1.98 13.10 -7.20
CA ARG A 60 -2.51 14.49 -7.32
C ARG A 60 -2.96 15.05 -5.99
N ASN A 61 -3.62 14.22 -5.20
CA ASN A 61 -4.18 14.56 -3.90
C ASN A 61 -3.07 14.80 -2.88
N ARG A 62 -1.97 14.03 -2.89
CA ARG A 62 -0.82 14.24 -1.99
C ARG A 62 -0.26 15.66 -2.06
N ASN A 63 -0.22 16.25 -3.25
CA ASN A 63 0.32 17.61 -3.46
C ASN A 63 -0.73 18.73 -3.24
N ARG A 64 -2.00 18.52 -3.60
CA ARG A 64 -3.05 19.56 -3.51
C ARG A 64 -3.68 19.71 -2.12
N ILE A 65 -3.82 18.61 -1.38
CA ILE A 65 -4.62 18.54 -0.14
C ILE A 65 -4.02 19.35 1.03
N ARG A 66 -2.72 19.63 1.00
CA ARG A 66 -1.96 20.20 2.13
C ARG A 66 -2.25 21.68 2.44
N LEU A 67 -2.79 22.42 1.47
CA LEU A 67 -3.01 23.87 1.55
C LEU A 67 -4.44 24.26 1.94
N GLU A 68 -5.35 23.28 2.03
CA GLU A 68 -6.78 23.51 2.22
C GLU A 68 -7.22 23.11 3.65
N SER A 69 -8.15 23.89 4.22
CA SER A 69 -8.86 23.49 5.45
C SER A 69 -9.53 22.12 5.27
N GLY A 70 -9.30 21.18 6.20
CA GLY A 70 -9.77 19.78 6.07
C GLY A 70 -8.80 18.86 5.32
N GLY A 71 -7.57 19.32 5.01
CA GLY A 71 -6.54 18.48 4.40
C GLY A 71 -6.12 17.27 5.24
N LEU A 72 -6.15 17.39 6.56
CA LEU A 72 -5.71 16.36 7.49
C LEU A 72 -6.58 15.10 7.46
N GLN A 73 -7.92 15.25 7.45
CA GLN A 73 -8.87 14.15 7.32
C GLN A 73 -8.61 13.33 6.05
N ARG A 74 -8.38 14.03 4.93
CA ARG A 74 -8.10 13.38 3.65
C ARG A 74 -6.75 12.65 3.68
N GLU A 75 -5.75 13.21 4.36
CA GLU A 75 -4.46 12.55 4.59
C GLU A 75 -4.61 11.28 5.47
N LEU A 76 -5.44 11.33 6.51
CA LEU A 76 -5.77 10.18 7.36
C LEU A 76 -6.47 9.06 6.58
N ASN A 77 -7.52 9.41 5.82
CA ASN A 77 -8.24 8.45 4.97
C ASN A 77 -7.30 7.81 3.95
N ARG A 78 -6.40 8.59 3.35
CA ARG A 78 -5.38 8.09 2.43
C ARG A 78 -4.44 7.11 3.12
N ASN A 79 -3.87 7.46 4.28
CA ASN A 79 -2.97 6.59 5.04
C ASN A 79 -3.67 5.26 5.42
N MET A 80 -4.97 5.30 5.75
CA MET A 80 -5.76 4.10 6.01
C MET A 80 -5.89 3.21 4.77
N LEU A 81 -6.23 3.80 3.61
CA LEU A 81 -6.36 3.06 2.35
C LEU A 81 -5.01 2.45 1.92
N GLU A 82 -3.94 3.22 1.99
CA GLU A 82 -2.57 2.78 1.70
C GLU A 82 -2.16 1.62 2.61
N SER A 83 -2.51 1.69 3.91
CA SER A 83 -2.25 0.60 4.84
C SER A 83 -3.05 -0.65 4.55
N ARG A 84 -4.32 -0.53 4.15
CA ARG A 84 -5.15 -1.72 3.85
C ARG A 84 -4.58 -2.56 2.73
N VAL A 85 -3.95 -1.96 1.73
CA VAL A 85 -3.32 -2.72 0.64
C VAL A 85 -2.01 -3.37 1.06
N LEU A 86 -1.18 -2.69 1.83
CA LEU A 86 0.04 -3.31 2.35
C LEU A 86 -0.24 -4.44 3.34
N ASN A 87 -1.45 -4.46 3.92
CA ASN A 87 -1.84 -5.37 4.99
C ASN A 87 -3.05 -6.25 4.64
N SER A 88 -3.39 -6.39 3.35
CA SER A 88 -4.55 -7.17 2.91
C SER A 88 -4.27 -8.68 3.03
N GLU A 89 -5.08 -9.37 3.84
CA GLU A 89 -5.19 -10.83 3.99
C GLU A 89 -3.97 -11.57 4.56
N SER A 90 -3.88 -11.57 5.89
CA SER A 90 -3.05 -12.49 6.69
C SER A 90 -3.89 -13.47 7.53
N GLU A 91 -5.14 -13.77 7.11
CA GLU A 91 -6.06 -14.58 7.93
C GLU A 91 -5.88 -16.10 7.84
N GLU A 92 -4.97 -16.61 7.01
CA GLU A 92 -4.54 -18.01 7.11
C GLU A 92 -3.02 -18.11 7.21
N GLN A 93 -2.54 -18.33 8.44
CA GLN A 93 -1.21 -18.84 8.74
C GLN A 93 -1.09 -20.27 8.20
N ILE A 94 -1.05 -20.43 6.88
CA ILE A 94 -0.60 -21.69 6.28
C ILE A 94 0.91 -21.68 6.43
N GLU A 95 1.45 -22.62 7.20
CA GLU A 95 2.88 -22.82 7.40
C GLU A 95 3.56 -22.94 6.01
N HIS A 96 4.25 -21.88 5.56
CA HIS A 96 4.80 -21.73 4.21
C HIS A 96 6.12 -22.51 4.05
N ARG A 97 6.11 -23.83 4.24
CA ARG A 97 7.22 -24.66 3.78
C ARG A 97 7.09 -24.86 2.28
N LEU A 98 8.11 -24.46 1.53
CA LEU A 98 8.17 -24.68 0.08
C LEU A 98 8.04 -26.19 -0.21
N PRO A 99 7.04 -26.62 -1.01
CA PRO A 99 6.91 -28.01 -1.40
C PRO A 99 7.96 -28.33 -2.48
N LEU A 100 9.21 -28.57 -2.05
CA LEU A 100 10.39 -28.76 -2.91
C LEU A 100 10.15 -29.83 -3.99
N THR A 101 9.48 -30.92 -3.64
CA THR A 101 9.15 -32.02 -4.57
C THR A 101 8.26 -31.53 -5.70
N ALA A 102 7.24 -30.75 -5.39
CA ALA A 102 6.36 -30.16 -6.38
C ALA A 102 7.08 -29.08 -7.20
N LEU A 103 8.02 -28.33 -6.60
CA LEU A 103 8.77 -27.29 -7.30
C LEU A 103 9.68 -27.92 -8.36
N ILE A 104 10.38 -29.01 -8.00
CA ILE A 104 11.23 -29.79 -8.92
C ILE A 104 10.38 -30.34 -10.08
N VAL A 105 9.24 -30.98 -9.79
CA VAL A 105 8.35 -31.52 -10.82
C VAL A 105 7.83 -30.41 -11.73
N THR A 106 7.36 -29.31 -11.14
CA THR A 106 6.84 -28.15 -11.89
C THR A 106 7.91 -27.54 -12.78
N ASN A 107 9.11 -27.32 -12.26
CA ASN A 107 10.23 -26.78 -13.03
C ASN A 107 10.70 -27.74 -14.12
N GLY A 108 10.67 -29.06 -13.89
CA GLY A 108 10.91 -30.06 -14.91
C GLY A 108 9.91 -29.98 -16.07
N VAL A 109 8.61 -29.84 -15.77
CA VAL A 109 7.56 -29.64 -16.79
C VAL A 109 7.73 -28.30 -17.50
N ARG A 110 8.09 -27.23 -16.78
CA ARG A 110 8.35 -25.90 -17.36
C ARG A 110 9.54 -25.95 -18.32
N LEU A 111 10.63 -26.60 -17.95
CA LEU A 111 11.78 -26.82 -18.83
C LEU A 111 11.40 -27.58 -20.11
N LEU A 112 10.62 -28.67 -20.00
CA LEU A 112 10.12 -29.42 -21.16
C LEU A 112 9.17 -28.61 -22.05
N THR A 113 8.53 -27.60 -21.49
CA THR A 113 7.64 -26.68 -22.22
C THR A 113 8.33 -25.36 -22.60
N PHE A 114 9.66 -25.28 -22.47
CA PHE A 114 10.47 -24.09 -22.75
C PHE A 114 10.00 -22.83 -22.00
N LYS A 115 9.51 -23.03 -20.77
CA LYS A 115 9.15 -21.97 -19.85
C LYS A 115 10.25 -21.78 -18.83
N GLU A 116 10.43 -20.53 -18.42
CA GLU A 116 11.37 -20.17 -17.35
C GLU A 116 11.01 -20.90 -16.04
N PRO A 117 12.01 -21.32 -15.26
CA PRO A 117 11.81 -21.93 -13.96
C PRO A 117 11.09 -20.98 -12.99
N LEU A 118 10.31 -21.56 -12.08
CA LEU A 118 9.62 -20.85 -11.02
C LEU A 118 10.61 -20.58 -9.87
N HIS A 119 10.76 -19.31 -9.48
CA HIS A 119 11.64 -18.87 -8.41
C HIS A 119 10.83 -18.19 -7.28
N LEU A 120 9.89 -18.93 -6.67
CA LEU A 120 8.93 -18.38 -5.70
C LEU A 120 9.56 -17.63 -4.52
N GLU A 121 10.72 -18.11 -4.05
CA GLU A 121 11.40 -17.54 -2.88
C GLU A 121 12.06 -16.20 -3.24
N ALA A 122 12.80 -16.16 -4.35
CA ALA A 122 13.38 -14.92 -4.88
C ALA A 122 12.30 -13.90 -5.25
N ASP A 123 11.19 -14.34 -5.85
CA ASP A 123 10.05 -13.47 -6.19
C ASP A 123 9.37 -12.90 -4.94
N ARG A 124 9.29 -13.68 -3.86
CA ARG A 124 8.80 -13.21 -2.56
C ARG A 124 9.71 -12.14 -1.98
N GLU A 125 11.03 -12.38 -1.99
CA GLU A 125 12.02 -11.43 -1.47
C GLU A 125 12.03 -10.11 -2.22
N LYS A 126 11.97 -10.16 -3.54
CA LYS A 126 11.79 -9.01 -4.42
C LYS A 126 10.53 -8.21 -4.05
N LEU A 127 9.42 -8.91 -3.80
CA LEU A 127 8.16 -8.29 -3.38
C LEU A 127 8.26 -7.69 -1.96
N MET A 128 8.97 -8.33 -1.02
CA MET A 128 9.24 -7.79 0.31
C MET A 128 10.08 -6.51 0.25
N ALA A 129 11.15 -6.51 -0.55
CA ALA A 129 11.98 -5.32 -0.78
C ALA A 129 11.14 -4.18 -1.37
N LEU A 130 10.28 -4.47 -2.34
CA LEU A 130 9.36 -3.49 -2.91
C LEU A 130 8.39 -2.92 -1.86
N LYS A 131 7.73 -3.77 -1.07
CA LYS A 131 6.84 -3.34 0.02
C LYS A 131 7.58 -2.46 1.04
N LEU A 132 8.84 -2.76 1.32
CA LEU A 132 9.69 -1.98 2.23
C LEU A 132 10.07 -0.62 1.62
N ALA A 133 10.46 -0.55 0.35
CA ALA A 133 10.72 0.70 -0.35
C ALA A 133 9.50 1.62 -0.31
N PHE A 134 8.34 1.05 -0.63
CA PHE A 134 7.07 1.75 -0.60
C PHE A 134 6.69 2.25 0.81
N TYR A 135 6.95 1.44 1.83
CA TYR A 135 6.79 1.88 3.22
C TYR A 135 7.64 3.12 3.55
N PHE A 136 8.89 3.16 3.09
CA PHE A 136 9.77 4.32 3.29
C PHE A 136 9.30 5.56 2.51
N GLU A 137 8.85 5.39 1.27
CA GLU A 137 8.31 6.49 0.44
C GLU A 137 7.08 7.14 1.09
N ARG A 138 6.16 6.32 1.61
CA ARG A 138 4.99 6.80 2.37
C ARG A 138 5.38 7.51 3.66
N SER A 139 6.44 7.04 4.30
CA SER A 139 6.99 7.64 5.52
C SER A 139 7.86 8.87 5.23
N ARG A 140 7.89 9.36 3.98
CA ARG A 140 8.67 10.53 3.51
C ARG A 140 10.17 10.36 3.66
N LYS A 141 10.62 9.11 3.70
CA LYS A 141 12.01 8.69 3.73
C LYS A 141 12.45 8.36 2.31
N TYR A 142 12.44 9.39 1.46
CA TYR A 142 12.60 9.25 0.01
C TYR A 142 13.99 8.73 -0.38
N ASP A 143 15.04 9.16 0.31
CA ASP A 143 16.41 8.64 0.12
C ASP A 143 16.48 7.13 0.37
N GLN A 144 15.86 6.66 1.46
CA GLN A 144 15.81 5.25 1.83
C GLN A 144 15.00 4.45 0.81
N ALA A 145 13.83 4.95 0.41
CA ALA A 145 12.98 4.32 -0.60
C ALA A 145 13.72 4.18 -1.93
N LEU A 146 14.36 5.26 -2.39
CA LEU A 146 15.10 5.31 -3.65
C LEU A 146 16.28 4.31 -3.65
N ARG A 147 17.00 4.16 -2.53
CA ARG A 147 18.07 3.16 -2.41
C ARG A 147 17.54 1.74 -2.62
N ILE A 148 16.39 1.42 -2.05
CA ILE A 148 15.79 0.10 -2.21
C ILE A 148 15.25 -0.10 -3.63
N TYR A 149 14.58 0.90 -4.20
CA TYR A 149 14.12 0.83 -5.59
C TYR A 149 15.26 0.60 -6.58
N LYS A 150 16.41 1.27 -6.40
CA LYS A 150 17.61 1.09 -7.25
C LYS A 150 18.24 -0.30 -7.16
N LYS A 151 18.00 -1.04 -6.07
CA LYS A 151 18.47 -2.42 -5.91
C LYS A 151 17.58 -3.43 -6.63
N LEU A 152 16.33 -3.07 -6.92
CA LEU A 152 15.41 -3.92 -7.68
C LEU A 152 15.73 -3.83 -9.16
N ASN A 153 16.00 -4.96 -9.81
CA ASN A 153 16.16 -5.00 -11.26
C ASN A 153 14.77 -4.95 -11.94
N PRO A 154 14.49 -4.00 -12.84
CA PRO A 154 13.21 -3.95 -13.55
C PRO A 154 12.91 -5.22 -14.35
N GLU A 155 13.92 -5.91 -14.88
CA GLU A 155 13.76 -7.14 -15.67
C GLU A 155 13.27 -8.33 -14.84
N ASP A 156 13.46 -8.27 -13.51
CA ASP A 156 13.00 -9.31 -12.59
C ASP A 156 11.48 -9.39 -12.47
N PHE A 157 10.75 -8.43 -13.04
CA PHE A 157 9.32 -8.32 -12.89
C PHE A 157 8.62 -8.18 -14.25
N PRO A 158 7.45 -8.83 -14.41
CA PRO A 158 6.71 -8.73 -15.67
C PRO A 158 6.20 -7.30 -15.88
N PRO A 159 6.11 -6.82 -17.13
CA PRO A 159 5.43 -5.56 -17.45
C PRO A 159 4.02 -5.50 -16.85
N PRO A 160 3.56 -4.32 -16.37
CA PRO A 160 4.18 -3.01 -16.48
C PRO A 160 5.08 -2.63 -15.28
N PHE A 161 5.65 -3.58 -14.56
CA PHE A 161 6.41 -3.30 -13.33
C PHE A 161 7.59 -2.34 -13.48
N PRO A 162 8.40 -2.39 -14.55
CA PRO A 162 9.42 -1.37 -14.77
C PRO A 162 8.89 0.06 -14.74
N ALA A 163 7.68 0.29 -15.30
CA ALA A 163 7.01 1.59 -15.29
C ALA A 163 6.65 2.04 -13.86
N PHE A 164 6.29 1.09 -12.99
CA PHE A 164 6.04 1.35 -11.58
C PHE A 164 7.34 1.84 -10.90
N LEU A 165 8.45 1.10 -11.05
CA LEU A 165 9.72 1.48 -10.43
C LEU A 165 10.18 2.87 -10.90
N GLU A 166 10.22 3.10 -12.21
CA GLU A 166 10.66 4.39 -12.77
C GLU A 166 9.76 5.55 -12.30
N LEU A 167 8.45 5.35 -12.24
CA LEU A 167 7.52 6.37 -11.76
C LEU A 167 7.77 6.74 -10.29
N HIS A 168 7.95 5.72 -9.43
CA HIS A 168 8.17 5.93 -8.00
C HIS A 168 9.57 6.51 -7.70
N MET A 169 10.60 6.13 -8.45
CA MET A 169 11.91 6.78 -8.39
C MET A 169 11.83 8.25 -8.82
N GLY A 170 11.18 8.54 -9.96
CA GLY A 170 10.93 9.90 -10.42
C GLY A 170 10.15 10.75 -9.41
N PHE A 171 9.16 10.16 -8.74
CA PHE A 171 8.45 10.82 -7.64
C PHE A 171 9.35 11.10 -6.43
N CYS A 172 10.20 10.16 -6.02
CA CYS A 172 11.15 10.37 -4.93
C CYS A 172 12.12 11.50 -5.25
N TYR A 173 12.71 11.49 -6.45
CA TYR A 173 13.58 12.57 -6.92
C TYR A 173 12.88 13.93 -6.90
N LEU A 174 11.65 13.98 -7.40
CA LEU A 174 10.83 15.19 -7.40
C LEU A 174 10.58 15.72 -5.99
N ALA A 175 10.23 14.84 -5.04
CA ALA A 175 9.99 15.22 -3.65
C ALA A 175 11.24 15.78 -2.96
N MET A 176 12.42 15.29 -3.33
CA MET A 176 13.72 15.77 -2.84
C MET A 176 14.23 17.00 -3.59
N GLY A 177 13.59 17.41 -4.69
CA GLY A 177 14.00 18.54 -5.53
C GLY A 177 15.14 18.22 -6.51
N GLN A 178 15.36 16.94 -6.81
CA GLN A 178 16.30 16.45 -7.82
C GLN A 178 15.62 16.45 -9.19
N TRP A 179 15.50 17.65 -9.80
CA TRP A 179 14.62 17.87 -10.96
C TRP A 179 15.06 17.15 -12.22
N ASP A 180 16.37 17.06 -12.47
CA ASP A 180 16.90 16.50 -13.71
C ASP A 180 16.68 14.98 -13.72
N GLU A 181 17.03 14.31 -12.61
CA GLU A 181 16.79 12.88 -12.41
C GLU A 181 15.28 12.54 -12.41
N ALA A 182 14.47 13.38 -11.75
CA ALA A 182 13.01 13.22 -11.78
C ALA A 182 12.47 13.29 -13.21
N ARG A 183 12.89 14.30 -13.98
CA ARG A 183 12.45 14.46 -15.36
C ARG A 183 12.87 13.26 -16.22
N GLU A 184 14.12 12.83 -16.10
CA GLU A 184 14.63 11.71 -16.88
C GLU A 184 13.81 10.43 -16.65
N ASP A 185 13.59 10.06 -15.39
CA ASP A 185 12.81 8.87 -15.02
C ASP A 185 11.35 8.96 -15.51
N LEU A 186 10.71 10.12 -15.34
CA LEU A 186 9.31 10.31 -15.73
C LEU A 186 9.14 10.34 -17.25
N GLU A 187 10.08 10.92 -18.00
CA GLU A 187 10.07 10.92 -19.47
C GLU A 187 10.25 9.51 -20.02
N ARG A 188 11.09 8.67 -19.39
CA ARG A 188 11.18 7.23 -19.73
C ARG A 188 9.85 6.52 -19.52
N VAL A 189 9.14 6.80 -18.44
CA VAL A 189 7.80 6.20 -18.22
C VAL A 189 6.83 6.57 -19.35
N VAL A 190 6.80 7.86 -19.74
CA VAL A 190 5.93 8.36 -20.81
C VAL A 190 6.30 7.74 -22.17
N ALA A 191 7.59 7.60 -22.46
CA ALA A 191 8.08 7.06 -23.73
C ALA A 191 7.88 5.55 -23.86
N ASN A 192 8.19 4.79 -22.79
CA ASN A 192 8.25 3.34 -22.83
C ASN A 192 6.92 2.66 -22.50
N TYR A 193 6.00 3.34 -21.80
CA TYR A 193 4.72 2.77 -21.35
C TYR A 193 3.49 3.62 -21.76
N PRO A 194 3.33 3.95 -23.05
CA PRO A 194 2.25 4.82 -23.51
C PRO A 194 0.85 4.23 -23.24
N ALA A 195 -0.14 5.11 -23.05
CA ALA A 195 -1.55 4.78 -22.80
C ALA A 195 -1.83 3.97 -21.51
N THR A 196 -0.83 3.83 -20.63
CA THR A 196 -1.00 3.23 -19.30
C THR A 196 -1.42 4.26 -18.26
N HIS A 197 -1.85 3.83 -17.08
CA HIS A 197 -2.06 4.76 -15.96
C HIS A 197 -0.75 5.34 -15.43
N TYR A 198 0.37 4.63 -15.59
CA TYR A 198 1.71 5.12 -15.25
C TYR A 198 2.09 6.33 -16.09
N GLU A 199 1.86 6.27 -17.41
CA GLU A 199 2.11 7.40 -18.31
C GLU A 199 1.28 8.63 -17.94
N ARG A 200 -0.01 8.46 -17.61
CA ARG A 200 -0.85 9.57 -17.13
C ARG A 200 -0.37 10.17 -15.82
N ALA A 201 0.13 9.34 -14.90
CA ALA A 201 0.71 9.81 -13.64
C ALA A 201 2.04 10.53 -13.87
N ALA A 202 2.92 9.99 -14.72
CA ALA A 202 4.19 10.60 -15.08
C ALA A 202 4.01 11.95 -15.76
N ARG A 203 3.09 12.08 -16.72
CA ARG A 203 2.75 13.37 -17.34
C ARG A 203 2.28 14.41 -16.32
N PHE A 204 1.45 13.98 -15.37
CA PHE A 204 0.99 14.88 -14.31
C PHE A 204 2.15 15.38 -13.44
N LEU A 205 3.10 14.50 -13.09
CA LEU A 205 4.30 14.89 -12.35
C LEU A 205 5.22 15.81 -13.16
N LEU A 206 5.39 15.55 -14.46
CA LEU A 206 6.15 16.40 -15.36
C LEU A 206 5.54 17.80 -15.49
N GLU A 207 4.21 17.90 -15.68
CA GLU A 207 3.49 19.18 -15.70
C GLU A 207 3.69 19.96 -14.39
N MET A 208 3.65 19.26 -13.25
CA MET A 208 3.90 19.87 -11.95
C MET A 208 5.35 20.35 -11.83
N LEU A 209 6.33 19.54 -12.27
CA LEU A 209 7.75 19.91 -12.30
C LEU A 209 7.97 21.16 -13.15
N GLU A 210 7.39 21.22 -14.35
CA GLU A 210 7.48 22.38 -15.24
C GLU A 210 6.93 23.64 -14.59
N ARG A 211 5.73 23.56 -14.00
CA ARG A 211 5.14 24.67 -13.26
C ARG A 211 6.04 25.14 -12.10
N MET A 212 6.65 24.23 -11.36
CA MET A 212 7.58 24.58 -10.28
C MET A 212 8.82 25.29 -10.80
N GLN A 213 9.38 24.85 -11.94
CA GLN A 213 10.53 25.49 -12.58
C GLN A 213 10.19 26.86 -13.19
N GLU A 214 8.99 27.03 -13.74
CA GLU A 214 8.52 28.32 -14.24
C GLU A 214 8.45 29.36 -13.12
N VAL A 215 7.87 29.00 -11.98
CA VAL A 215 7.83 29.85 -10.78
C VAL A 215 9.23 30.18 -10.27
N GLU A 216 10.19 29.25 -10.39
CA GLU A 216 11.60 29.51 -10.04
C GLU A 216 12.25 30.55 -10.94
N LYS A 217 11.98 30.47 -12.24
CA LYS A 217 12.53 31.39 -13.24
C LYS A 217 11.90 32.77 -13.18
N SER A 218 10.60 32.85 -12.88
CA SER A 218 9.85 34.11 -12.79
C SER A 218 9.81 34.70 -11.38
N GLY A 219 10.57 34.12 -10.44
CA GLY A 219 10.52 34.45 -9.02
C GLY A 219 10.88 35.89 -8.69
N SER A 220 10.39 36.37 -7.54
CA SER A 220 10.77 37.67 -6.97
C SER A 220 12.16 37.61 -6.34
N ASP A 221 12.89 38.73 -6.36
CA ASP A 221 14.13 38.88 -5.60
C ASP A 221 13.88 38.89 -4.08
N ASP A 222 12.65 39.23 -3.64
CA ASP A 222 12.24 39.18 -2.24
C ASP A 222 12.08 37.70 -1.79
N PRO A 223 12.91 37.22 -0.83
CA PRO A 223 12.87 35.84 -0.37
C PRO A 223 11.51 35.39 0.18
N LEU A 224 10.71 36.28 0.78
CA LEU A 224 9.40 35.91 1.32
C LEU A 224 8.35 35.77 0.23
N GLN A 225 8.32 36.68 -0.74
CA GLN A 225 7.45 36.54 -1.91
C GLN A 225 7.81 35.30 -2.74
N MET A 226 9.11 35.04 -2.90
CA MET A 226 9.58 33.82 -3.55
C MET A 226 9.14 32.57 -2.79
N ALA A 227 9.26 32.56 -1.46
CA ALA A 227 8.77 31.45 -0.63
C ALA A 227 7.27 31.23 -0.79
N ASP A 228 6.46 32.30 -0.82
CA ASP A 228 5.01 32.19 -0.99
C ASP A 228 4.62 31.64 -2.36
N ALA A 229 5.28 32.10 -3.42
CA ALA A 229 5.08 31.60 -4.77
C ALA A 229 5.46 30.11 -4.89
N MET A 230 6.62 29.73 -4.33
CA MET A 230 7.09 28.35 -4.32
C MET A 230 6.20 27.41 -3.52
N PHE A 231 5.73 27.87 -2.36
CA PHE A 231 4.84 27.10 -1.51
C PHE A 231 3.50 26.86 -2.21
N ALA A 232 2.96 27.88 -2.89
CA ALA A 232 1.75 27.77 -3.68
C ALA A 232 1.91 26.85 -4.91
N ALA A 233 3.12 26.75 -5.46
CA ALA A 233 3.46 25.81 -6.54
C ALA A 233 3.68 24.38 -6.04
N GLY A 234 3.73 24.15 -4.72
CA GLY A 234 4.05 22.84 -4.13
C GLY A 234 5.56 22.53 -4.06
N ASN A 235 6.43 23.46 -4.43
CA ASN A 235 7.88 23.29 -4.43
C ASN A 235 8.46 23.46 -3.02
N CYS A 236 8.33 22.42 -2.20
CA CYS A 236 8.83 22.42 -0.82
C CYS A 236 10.35 22.66 -0.72
N PRO A 237 11.22 22.01 -1.53
CA PRO A 237 12.66 22.27 -1.51
C PRO A 237 13.02 23.74 -1.75
N ALA A 238 12.44 24.37 -2.78
CA ALA A 238 12.69 25.79 -3.07
C ALA A 238 12.10 26.72 -2.00
N THR A 239 10.94 26.36 -1.44
CA THR A 239 10.33 27.10 -0.32
C THR A 239 11.26 27.11 0.89
N VAL A 240 11.81 25.94 1.28
CA VAL A 240 12.76 25.83 2.39
C VAL A 240 13.98 26.72 2.15
N LYS A 241 14.54 26.68 0.93
CA LYS A 241 15.69 27.52 0.54
C LYS A 241 15.37 29.01 0.65
N ALA A 242 14.22 29.46 0.14
CA ALA A 242 13.80 30.85 0.19
C ALA A 242 13.54 31.34 1.64
N LEU A 243 12.86 30.53 2.46
CA LEU A 243 12.61 30.86 3.87
C LEU A 243 13.88 30.86 4.73
N ASN A 244 14.84 29.98 4.45
CA ASN A 244 16.13 30.02 5.13
C ASN A 244 16.89 31.31 4.81
N ARG A 245 16.90 31.76 3.55
CA ARG A 245 17.47 33.06 3.16
C ARG A 245 16.76 34.23 3.85
N ALA A 246 15.42 34.22 3.87
CA ALA A 246 14.65 35.25 4.57
C ALA A 246 14.99 35.33 6.06
N ARG A 247 15.29 34.19 6.68
CA ARG A 247 15.65 34.10 8.10
C ARG A 247 17.03 34.69 8.41
N GLU A 248 17.93 34.74 7.44
CA GLU A 248 19.27 35.34 7.61
C GLU A 248 19.20 36.85 7.82
N THR A 249 18.18 37.51 7.25
CA THR A 249 17.98 38.96 7.39
C THR A 249 17.05 39.33 8.53
N SER A 250 16.03 38.53 8.83
CA SER A 250 15.08 38.83 9.91
C SER A 250 14.41 37.55 10.47
N PRO A 251 14.04 37.52 11.77
CA PRO A 251 13.29 36.40 12.32
C PRO A 251 11.98 36.17 11.57
N LEU A 252 11.71 34.90 11.22
CA LEU A 252 10.48 34.52 10.54
C LEU A 252 9.26 34.67 11.46
N SER A 253 8.16 35.18 10.91
CA SER A 253 6.86 35.17 11.58
C SER A 253 6.38 33.74 11.86
N GLN A 254 5.44 33.56 12.80
CA GLN A 254 4.89 32.22 13.10
C GLN A 254 4.29 31.54 11.86
N PHE A 255 3.68 32.33 10.96
CA PHE A 255 3.17 31.85 9.68
C PHE A 255 4.25 31.23 8.80
N TYR A 256 5.36 31.94 8.58
CA TYR A 256 6.46 31.43 7.77
C TYR A 256 7.21 30.28 8.45
N ARG A 257 7.30 30.28 9.79
CA ARG A 257 7.82 29.14 10.55
C ARG A 257 6.97 27.89 10.36
N TYR A 258 5.64 28.03 10.41
CA TYR A 258 4.73 26.92 10.18
C TYR A 258 4.86 26.36 8.76
N ARG A 259 4.93 27.21 7.73
CA ARG A 259 5.18 26.79 6.34
C ARG A 259 6.53 26.11 6.16
N LEU A 260 7.58 26.65 6.77
CA LEU A 260 8.91 26.02 6.77
C LEU A 260 8.85 24.61 7.36
N ALA A 261 8.17 24.43 8.49
CA ALA A 261 8.02 23.12 9.11
C ALA A 261 7.23 22.13 8.24
N LEU A 262 6.15 22.56 7.58
CA LEU A 262 5.41 21.72 6.63
C LEU A 262 6.28 21.25 5.46
N CYS A 263 7.11 22.14 4.89
CA CYS A 263 8.00 21.78 3.78
C CYS A 263 9.17 20.90 4.24
N LEU A 264 9.71 21.11 5.44
CA LEU A 264 10.72 20.23 6.03
C LEU A 264 10.14 18.83 6.28
N GLU A 265 8.91 18.76 6.81
CA GLU A 265 8.20 17.51 7.00
C GLU A 265 7.97 16.79 5.67
N GLU A 266 7.66 17.54 4.60
CA GLU A 266 7.43 16.95 3.28
C GLU A 266 8.70 16.51 2.58
N THR A 267 9.83 17.17 2.81
CA THR A 267 11.11 16.80 2.22
C THR A 267 11.83 15.70 3.01
N GLY A 268 11.23 15.23 4.11
CA GLY A 268 11.78 14.15 4.94
C GLY A 268 12.67 14.62 6.10
N ASP A 269 12.89 15.92 6.28
CA ASP A 269 13.60 16.51 7.43
C ASP A 269 12.66 16.58 8.66
N ILE A 270 12.21 15.40 9.10
CA ILE A 270 11.22 15.24 10.17
C ILE A 270 11.74 15.80 11.49
N THR A 271 13.04 15.71 11.76
CA THR A 271 13.65 16.22 13.00
C THR A 271 13.47 17.73 13.12
N ARG A 272 13.91 18.49 12.11
CA ARG A 272 13.79 19.96 12.14
C ARG A 272 12.33 20.42 12.02
N ALA A 273 11.50 19.69 11.28
CA ALA A 273 10.07 19.94 11.26
C ALA A 273 9.45 19.81 12.66
N THR A 274 9.76 18.72 13.37
CA THR A 274 9.26 18.44 14.72
C THR A 274 9.69 19.51 15.71
N GLU A 275 10.95 19.96 15.67
CA GLU A 275 11.44 21.06 16.52
C GLU A 275 10.61 22.35 16.33
N ILE A 276 10.37 22.73 15.08
CA ILE A 276 9.60 23.95 14.77
C ILE A 276 8.13 23.76 15.17
N PHE A 277 7.51 22.62 14.88
CA PHE A 277 6.13 22.34 15.28
C PHE A 277 5.98 22.30 16.81
N ASN A 278 6.89 21.68 17.55
CA ASN A 278 6.88 21.70 19.02
C ASN A 278 6.96 23.13 19.56
N SER A 279 7.84 23.94 18.99
CA SER A 279 7.94 25.36 19.36
C SER A 279 6.64 26.14 19.09
N LEU A 280 5.96 25.88 17.96
CA LEU A 280 4.72 26.56 17.61
C LEU A 280 3.54 26.08 18.48
N ALA A 281 3.46 24.77 18.71
CA ALA A 281 2.44 24.13 19.53
C ALA A 281 2.52 24.53 21.00
N GLY A 282 3.72 24.80 21.52
CA GLY A 282 3.93 25.31 22.88
C GLY A 282 3.64 26.82 23.06
N SER A 283 3.44 27.56 21.95
CA SER A 283 3.10 28.98 22.00
C SER A 283 1.58 29.18 21.97
N ALA A 284 1.05 30.23 22.60
CA ALA A 284 -0.39 30.58 22.53
C ALA A 284 -0.80 31.22 21.18
N GLY A 285 -0.16 30.80 20.09
CA GLY A 285 -0.29 31.39 18.76
C GLY A 285 -1.38 30.77 17.88
N PRO A 286 -1.72 31.42 16.74
CA PRO A 286 -2.76 30.95 15.81
C PRO A 286 -2.44 29.62 15.12
N TYR A 287 -1.21 29.11 15.23
CA TYR A 287 -0.78 27.82 14.65
C TYR A 287 -0.56 26.73 15.70
N ALA A 288 -0.89 26.98 16.97
CA ALA A 288 -0.58 26.04 18.04
C ALA A 288 -1.28 24.68 17.83
N ARG A 289 -2.57 24.73 17.49
CA ARG A 289 -3.38 23.54 17.23
C ARG A 289 -2.92 22.82 15.97
N GLU A 290 -2.73 23.54 14.87
CA GLU A 290 -2.32 22.99 13.58
C GLU A 290 -0.93 22.35 13.65
N ALA A 291 0.03 23.00 14.33
CA ALA A 291 1.35 22.44 14.58
C ALA A 291 1.25 21.15 15.40
N ASN A 292 0.43 21.14 16.46
CA ASN A 292 0.24 19.94 17.27
C ASN A 292 -0.42 18.80 16.50
N ARG A 293 -1.37 19.11 15.60
CA ARG A 293 -1.95 18.11 14.69
C ARG A 293 -0.91 17.49 13.77
N ARG A 294 0.07 18.25 13.27
CA ARG A 294 1.20 17.67 12.52
C ARG A 294 2.06 16.77 13.39
N LEU A 295 2.33 17.14 14.63
CA LEU A 295 3.05 16.28 15.58
C LEU A 295 2.32 14.96 15.85
N LEU A 296 0.98 14.98 15.95
CA LEU A 296 0.17 13.76 16.04
C LEU A 296 0.40 12.86 14.82
N MET A 297 0.35 13.42 13.61
CA MET A 297 0.62 12.66 12.38
C MET A 297 2.02 12.07 12.35
N ILE A 298 3.02 12.86 12.73
CA ILE A 298 4.42 12.41 12.76
C ILE A 298 4.59 11.28 13.78
N GLY A 299 4.02 11.41 14.97
CA GLY A 299 4.08 10.40 16.02
C GLY A 299 3.40 9.08 15.67
N HIS A 300 2.28 9.12 14.95
CA HIS A 300 1.51 7.91 14.59
C HIS A 300 1.92 7.28 13.26
N PHE A 301 2.26 8.08 12.24
CA PHE A 301 2.42 7.58 10.86
C PHE A 301 3.82 7.77 10.26
N TYR A 302 4.57 8.80 10.68
CA TYR A 302 5.85 9.17 10.03
C TYR A 302 7.09 8.90 10.88
N GLY A 303 6.99 8.05 11.89
CA GLY A 303 8.15 7.54 12.64
C GLY A 303 8.67 8.46 13.73
N GLY A 304 7.85 9.37 14.27
CA GLY A 304 8.21 10.27 15.37
C GLY A 304 8.44 9.61 16.74
N GLY A 305 8.15 8.32 16.87
CA GLY A 305 8.36 7.55 18.10
C GLY A 305 7.23 7.68 19.14
N PRO A 306 7.24 6.82 20.17
CA PRO A 306 6.17 6.77 21.17
C PRO A 306 6.12 8.01 22.07
N GLU A 307 7.27 8.63 22.35
CA GLU A 307 7.38 9.82 23.20
C GLU A 307 6.68 11.02 22.57
N LEU A 308 7.03 11.35 21.32
CA LEU A 308 6.40 12.43 20.57
C LEU A 308 4.89 12.22 20.43
N ARG A 309 4.48 10.97 20.17
CA ARG A 309 3.07 10.61 20.08
C ARG A 309 2.31 10.92 21.37
N ILE A 310 2.82 10.47 22.52
CA ILE A 310 2.18 10.69 23.82
C ILE A 310 2.13 12.19 24.15
N GLU A 311 3.22 12.92 23.90
CA GLU A 311 3.27 14.36 24.14
C GLU A 311 2.27 15.12 23.27
N ALA A 312 2.21 14.82 21.97
CA ALA A 312 1.29 15.44 21.04
C ALA A 312 -0.19 15.15 21.38
N GLU A 313 -0.49 13.94 21.84
CA GLU A 313 -1.84 13.57 22.31
C GLU A 313 -2.24 14.37 23.55
N ASN A 314 -1.38 14.43 24.56
CA ASN A 314 -1.65 15.20 25.78
C ASN A 314 -1.85 16.69 25.47
N ARG A 315 -1.01 17.24 24.59
CA ARG A 315 -1.13 18.65 24.16
C ARG A 315 -2.39 18.90 23.34
N ALA A 316 -2.81 17.95 22.49
CA ALA A 316 -4.05 18.09 21.71
C ALA A 316 -5.27 18.19 22.63
N VAL A 317 -5.33 17.34 23.67
CA VAL A 317 -6.37 17.40 24.70
C VAL A 317 -6.36 18.78 25.38
N ALA A 318 -5.18 19.28 25.79
CA ALA A 318 -5.06 20.61 26.39
C ALA A 318 -5.47 21.77 25.45
N LEU A 319 -5.35 21.58 24.13
CA LEU A 319 -5.76 22.55 23.09
C LEU A 319 -7.24 22.41 22.67
N GLY A 320 -7.99 21.51 23.32
CA GLY A 320 -9.40 21.23 23.04
C GLY A 320 -9.62 20.48 21.73
N ASP A 321 -8.68 19.64 21.32
CA ASP A 321 -8.65 18.93 20.04
C ASP A 321 -8.77 17.40 20.21
N GLU A 322 -9.63 16.98 21.14
CA GLU A 322 -9.80 15.57 21.52
C GLU A 322 -10.37 14.71 20.41
N GLU A 323 -11.27 15.26 19.59
CA GLU A 323 -11.87 14.57 18.44
C GLU A 323 -10.80 14.11 17.46
N MET A 324 -9.85 14.99 17.14
CA MET A 324 -8.72 14.68 16.27
C MET A 324 -7.82 13.59 16.86
N VAL A 325 -7.60 13.59 18.19
CA VAL A 325 -6.84 12.52 18.85
C VAL A 325 -7.53 11.17 18.67
N GLN A 326 -8.85 11.10 18.87
CA GLN A 326 -9.60 9.85 18.69
C GLN A 326 -9.54 9.38 17.25
N GLU A 327 -9.77 10.29 16.30
CA GLU A 327 -9.75 9.97 14.87
C GLU A 327 -8.37 9.46 14.41
N VAL A 328 -7.30 10.12 14.83
CA VAL A 328 -5.92 9.68 14.55
C VAL A 328 -5.64 8.32 15.19
N ARG A 329 -6.07 8.09 16.43
CA ARG A 329 -5.89 6.80 17.12
C ARG A 329 -6.66 5.67 16.46
N GLU A 330 -7.92 5.90 16.09
CA GLU A 330 -8.73 4.92 15.38
C GLU A 330 -8.11 4.59 14.03
N THR A 331 -7.71 5.62 13.29
CA THR A 331 -7.00 5.46 12.02
C THR A 331 -5.70 4.68 12.23
N ALA A 332 -4.89 5.01 13.23
CA ALA A 332 -3.63 4.32 13.54
C ALA A 332 -3.86 2.85 13.98
N ARG A 333 -4.98 2.52 14.63
CA ARG A 333 -5.35 1.14 14.97
C ARG A 333 -5.69 0.32 13.72
N VAL A 334 -6.44 0.91 12.79
CA VAL A 334 -6.84 0.25 11.53
C VAL A 334 -5.70 0.24 10.52
N THR A 335 -4.82 1.24 10.59
CA THR A 335 -3.56 1.33 9.86
C THR A 335 -2.58 0.33 10.49
N ARG A 336 -2.80 -0.97 10.22
CA ARG A 336 -1.98 -2.07 10.74
C ARG A 336 -0.49 -1.74 10.57
N LYS A 337 0.32 -2.13 11.57
CA LYS A 337 1.79 -2.15 11.40
C LYS A 337 2.10 -2.84 10.07
N PRO A 338 2.99 -2.27 9.23
CA PRO A 338 3.22 -2.82 7.90
C PRO A 338 3.60 -4.29 8.02
N HIS A 339 2.78 -5.19 7.48
CA HIS A 339 2.97 -6.64 7.55
C HIS A 339 4.35 -7.01 7.02
N VAL A 340 4.85 -6.28 6.03
CA VAL A 340 6.23 -6.41 5.52
C VAL A 340 7.30 -6.37 6.61
N VAL A 341 7.14 -5.58 7.68
CA VAL A 341 8.13 -5.54 8.77
C VAL A 341 8.14 -6.87 9.53
N GLU A 342 6.96 -7.44 9.82
CA GLU A 342 6.88 -8.75 10.48
C GLU A 342 7.28 -9.88 9.52
N GLU A 343 6.90 -9.80 8.25
CA GLU A 343 7.28 -10.73 7.20
C GLU A 343 8.81 -10.82 7.06
N ILE A 344 9.50 -9.68 7.05
CA ILE A 344 10.97 -9.64 7.02
C ILE A 344 11.57 -10.21 8.31
N ARG A 345 10.96 -9.96 9.49
CA ARG A 345 11.43 -10.55 10.75
C ARG A 345 11.30 -12.06 10.77
N GLU A 346 10.22 -12.60 10.23
CA GLU A 346 10.04 -14.04 10.06
C GLU A 346 11.06 -14.61 9.08
N TRP A 347 11.20 -14.02 7.90
CA TRP A 347 12.22 -14.40 6.91
C TRP A 347 13.63 -14.41 7.50
N LYS A 348 13.99 -13.46 8.36
CA LYS A 348 15.30 -13.46 9.06
C LYS A 348 15.51 -14.65 10.00
N LYS A 349 14.46 -15.20 10.60
CA LYS A 349 14.57 -16.35 11.50
C LYS A 349 14.98 -17.61 10.73
N ASP A 350 14.61 -17.68 9.46
CA ASP A 350 14.86 -18.83 8.59
C ASP A 350 16.31 -18.91 8.06
N GLN A 351 17.19 -17.98 8.49
CA GLN A 351 18.62 -17.91 8.13
C GLN A 351 18.89 -18.01 6.62
N PRO A 352 18.35 -17.07 5.83
CA PRO A 352 18.43 -17.08 4.37
C PRO A 352 19.85 -16.84 3.86
N GLU A 353 20.10 -17.22 2.61
CA GLU A 353 21.41 -17.09 1.96
C GLU A 353 21.86 -15.63 1.84
N LYS A 354 23.19 -15.40 1.91
CA LYS A 354 23.81 -14.06 1.91
C LYS A 354 23.73 -13.32 0.57
N GLU A 355 23.37 -13.99 -0.52
CA GLU A 355 23.34 -13.41 -1.88
C GLU A 355 21.92 -13.01 -2.34
N THR A 356 20.99 -12.92 -1.40
CA THR A 356 19.60 -12.53 -1.68
C THR A 356 19.43 -11.00 -1.77
N ILE A 357 18.42 -10.56 -2.53
CA ILE A 357 18.08 -9.13 -2.64
C ILE A 357 17.75 -8.52 -1.28
N MET A 358 17.06 -9.28 -0.41
CA MET A 358 16.75 -8.83 0.94
C MET A 358 17.99 -8.73 1.82
N HIS A 359 18.96 -9.64 1.66
CA HIS A 359 20.24 -9.50 2.35
C HIS A 359 20.98 -8.24 1.89
N ASP A 360 21.06 -7.96 0.59
CA ASP A 360 21.66 -6.71 0.08
C ASP A 360 20.93 -5.47 0.63
N VAL A 361 19.60 -5.45 0.61
CA VAL A 361 18.80 -4.33 1.15
C VAL A 361 19.07 -4.12 2.65
N LEU A 362 19.10 -5.17 3.46
CA LEU A 362 19.27 -5.07 4.90
C LEU A 362 20.74 -4.87 5.34
N SER A 363 21.70 -5.21 4.48
CA SER A 363 23.14 -5.03 4.72
C SER A 363 23.70 -3.72 4.15
N ASP A 364 22.84 -2.87 3.58
CA ASP A 364 23.24 -1.59 3.00
C ASP A 364 24.07 -0.74 3.98
N SER A 365 25.21 -0.21 3.53
CA SER A 365 26.14 0.53 4.40
C SER A 365 25.67 1.95 4.75
N SER A 366 24.54 2.42 4.22
CA SER A 366 24.01 3.75 4.49
C SER A 366 23.64 3.92 5.98
N PRO A 367 24.23 4.88 6.70
CA PRO A 367 23.98 5.05 8.13
C PRO A 367 22.54 5.47 8.43
N GLU A 368 21.90 6.24 7.54
CA GLU A 368 20.49 6.64 7.69
C GLU A 368 19.55 5.44 7.54
N LEU A 369 19.76 4.63 6.50
CA LEU A 369 18.96 3.43 6.28
C LEU A 369 19.16 2.43 7.43
N GLN A 370 20.40 2.23 7.89
CA GLN A 370 20.68 1.35 9.03
C GLN A 370 20.01 1.82 10.32
N ARG A 371 20.00 3.13 10.60
CA ARG A 371 19.27 3.69 11.74
C ARG A 371 17.78 3.39 11.65
N ASP A 372 17.20 3.53 10.48
CA ASP A 372 15.77 3.28 10.25
C ASP A 372 15.42 1.80 10.33
N LEU A 373 16.24 0.93 9.73
CA LEU A 373 16.11 -0.52 9.86
C LEU A 373 16.27 -0.96 11.32
N LYS A 374 17.16 -0.32 12.09
CA LYS A 374 17.31 -0.56 13.54
C LYS A 374 16.05 -0.21 14.30
N ALA A 375 15.45 0.94 14.01
CA ALA A 375 14.20 1.37 14.64
C ALA A 375 13.04 0.39 14.35
N LEU A 376 13.11 -0.33 13.23
CA LEU A 376 12.15 -1.39 12.86
C LEU A 376 12.56 -2.79 13.35
N ASN A 377 13.70 -2.94 14.03
CA ASN A 377 14.31 -4.23 14.40
C ASN A 377 14.61 -5.16 13.20
N LEU A 378 15.00 -4.57 12.06
CA LEU A 378 15.27 -5.28 10.81
C LEU A 378 16.76 -5.51 10.52
N GLN A 379 17.69 -4.89 11.24
CA GLN A 379 19.15 -5.06 10.99
C GLN A 379 19.62 -6.51 11.09
N LEU A 380 20.48 -6.93 10.15
CA LEU A 380 21.19 -8.20 10.24
C LEU A 380 22.17 -8.15 11.42
N SER A 381 22.33 -9.26 12.17
CA SER A 381 23.29 -9.31 13.27
C SER A 381 24.72 -9.33 12.74
N GLU A 382 25.57 -8.39 13.20
CA GLU A 382 26.98 -8.27 12.77
C GLU A 382 27.83 -9.52 13.07
N ASN A 383 27.35 -10.46 13.89
CA ASN A 383 28.12 -11.62 14.32
C ASN A 383 28.31 -12.74 13.28
N GLN A 384 27.76 -12.63 12.06
CA GLN A 384 27.91 -13.65 11.02
C GLN A 384 28.84 -13.26 9.86
N ALA A 385 29.41 -12.04 9.87
CA ALA A 385 30.39 -11.61 8.87
C ALA A 385 31.85 -11.94 9.27
N ASN A 386 32.14 -12.14 10.57
CA ASN A 386 33.50 -12.34 11.09
C ASN A 386 33.87 -13.79 11.44
N SER A 387 33.07 -14.79 11.03
CA SER A 387 33.31 -16.21 11.38
C SER A 387 34.34 -16.93 10.49
N GLU A 388 34.96 -16.29 9.51
CA GLU A 388 35.97 -16.94 8.64
C GLU A 388 37.42 -16.45 8.83
N THR A 389 37.67 -15.58 9.80
CA THR A 389 39.04 -15.20 10.15
C THR A 389 39.24 -15.19 11.65
N ASN A 390 39.41 -16.37 12.24
CA ASN A 390 40.46 -16.63 13.23
C ASN A 390 40.42 -18.10 13.67
N GLY A 391 41.39 -18.86 13.18
CA GLY A 391 41.71 -20.17 13.71
C GLY A 391 42.37 -20.08 15.08
N ALA A 392 42.17 -21.17 15.83
CA ALA A 392 43.00 -21.68 16.93
C ALA A 392 43.13 -20.83 18.20
N ARG A 393 42.46 -21.27 19.29
CA ARG A 393 43.15 -21.76 20.50
C ARG A 393 42.20 -22.46 21.48
N ASP A 394 42.73 -23.53 22.05
CA ASP A 394 42.12 -24.57 22.90
C ASP A 394 41.74 -24.16 24.34
N ASN A 395 40.60 -24.70 24.80
CA ASN A 395 40.28 -25.35 26.10
C ASN A 395 40.36 -24.59 27.46
N PRO A 396 39.75 -25.13 28.57
CA PRO A 396 38.58 -26.01 28.70
C PRO A 396 37.57 -25.69 29.85
N VAL A 397 36.44 -26.40 29.76
CA VAL A 397 35.40 -26.83 30.71
C VAL A 397 35.72 -26.81 32.22
N VAL A 398 34.77 -26.30 33.03
CA VAL A 398 34.49 -26.78 34.40
C VAL A 398 32.97 -26.78 34.66
N GLN A 399 32.41 -27.94 34.98
CA GLN A 399 31.06 -28.15 35.53
C GLN A 399 31.05 -27.90 37.05
N ARG A 400 29.92 -27.45 37.62
CA ARG A 400 29.47 -27.87 38.96
C ARG A 400 27.99 -27.60 39.21
N GLU A 401 27.44 -28.53 39.99
CA GLU A 401 26.04 -28.81 40.33
C GLU A 401 25.40 -27.79 41.30
N ASP A 402 24.06 -27.73 41.22
CA ASP A 402 22.98 -27.37 42.16
C ASP A 402 23.30 -27.41 43.69
N PRO A 403 22.54 -26.72 44.59
CA PRO A 403 21.07 -26.85 44.68
C PRO A 403 20.21 -25.67 45.18
N ASP A 404 18.91 -25.86 44.95
CA ASP A 404 17.71 -25.23 45.53
C ASP A 404 17.72 -25.24 47.09
N PRO A 405 17.06 -24.29 47.77
CA PRO A 405 15.68 -24.56 48.20
C PRO A 405 14.74 -23.34 48.31
N GLY A 406 13.43 -23.59 48.18
CA GLY A 406 12.48 -23.17 49.21
C GLY A 406 11.18 -22.51 48.75
N GLU A 407 10.12 -23.31 48.74
CA GLU A 407 8.70 -22.94 48.66
C GLU A 407 8.24 -22.00 49.80
N ALA A 408 7.27 -21.13 49.49
CA ALA A 408 6.19 -20.79 50.40
C ALA A 408 4.89 -20.53 49.62
N THR A 409 3.91 -21.39 49.88
CA THR A 409 2.49 -21.38 49.51
C THR A 409 1.70 -20.26 50.20
N GLU A 410 0.70 -19.69 49.53
CA GLU A 410 -0.56 -19.28 50.18
C GLU A 410 -1.73 -19.36 49.18
N THR A 411 -2.89 -19.72 49.72
CA THR A 411 -4.03 -20.40 49.11
C THR A 411 -5.19 -19.48 48.73
N GLU A 412 -5.95 -19.93 47.73
CA GLU A 412 -7.41 -19.87 47.53
C GLU A 412 -8.21 -18.59 47.87
N ASP A 413 -8.97 -18.09 46.88
CA ASP A 413 -10.44 -18.21 46.96
C ASP A 413 -11.14 -17.96 45.62
N SER A 414 -12.12 -18.83 45.35
CA SER A 414 -13.03 -18.82 44.22
C SER A 414 -14.11 -17.73 44.34
N ASN A 415 -14.60 -17.21 43.21
CA ASN A 415 -16.04 -17.16 42.95
C ASN A 415 -16.33 -16.83 41.48
N GLY A 416 -17.12 -17.69 40.85
CA GLY A 416 -17.77 -17.41 39.58
C GLY A 416 -18.97 -16.49 39.78
N ALA A 417 -19.22 -15.63 38.80
CA ALA A 417 -20.50 -14.97 38.60
C ALA A 417 -20.70 -14.76 37.09
N GLU A 418 -21.94 -15.02 36.69
CA GLU A 418 -22.42 -15.26 35.35
C GLU A 418 -22.40 -14.03 34.43
N ASP A 419 -22.33 -14.34 33.14
CA ASP A 419 -22.68 -13.48 32.00
C ASP A 419 -23.95 -12.66 32.29
N SER A 420 -23.77 -11.37 32.52
CA SER A 420 -24.79 -10.38 32.18
C SER A 420 -24.19 -9.47 31.12
N ALA A 421 -24.69 -9.64 29.89
CA ALA A 421 -24.35 -8.78 28.77
C ALA A 421 -24.71 -7.34 29.15
N ASP A 422 -23.68 -6.52 29.36
CA ASP A 422 -23.82 -5.10 29.66
C ASP A 422 -24.56 -4.41 28.49
N PRO A 423 -25.81 -3.96 28.69
CA PRO A 423 -26.60 -3.33 27.63
C PRO A 423 -25.97 -2.01 27.15
N GLU A 424 -25.07 -1.42 27.94
CA GLU A 424 -24.28 -0.26 27.52
C GLU A 424 -23.19 -0.65 26.51
N MET A 425 -22.59 -1.84 26.66
CA MET A 425 -21.60 -2.36 25.72
C MET A 425 -22.26 -2.77 24.39
N GLU A 426 -23.45 -3.38 24.44
CA GLU A 426 -24.25 -3.71 23.25
C GLU A 426 -24.74 -2.44 22.52
N SER A 427 -25.14 -1.41 23.27
CA SER A 427 -25.51 -0.09 22.72
C SER A 427 -24.32 0.64 22.10
N ARG A 428 -23.13 0.57 22.72
CA ARG A 428 -21.87 1.08 22.15
C ARG A 428 -21.45 0.30 20.90
N ARG A 429 -21.57 -1.03 20.90
CA ARG A 429 -21.29 -1.88 19.72
C ARG A 429 -22.28 -1.61 18.59
N SER A 430 -23.56 -1.39 18.89
CA SER A 430 -24.59 -1.00 17.93
C SER A 430 -24.36 0.40 17.35
N ARG A 431 -23.92 1.38 18.17
CA ARG A 431 -23.46 2.70 17.70
C ARG A 431 -22.20 2.62 16.86
N LEU A 432 -21.26 1.75 17.22
CA LEU A 432 -20.00 1.57 16.48
C LEU A 432 -20.26 0.87 15.14
N LEU A 433 -21.15 -0.13 15.12
CA LEU A 433 -21.64 -0.75 13.89
C LEU A 433 -22.48 0.20 13.05
N SER A 434 -23.26 1.12 13.65
CA SER A 434 -24.03 2.12 12.90
C SER A 434 -23.16 3.24 12.34
N LEU A 435 -22.07 3.63 13.02
CA LEU A 435 -21.02 4.51 12.51
C LEU A 435 -20.19 3.84 11.40
N MET A 436 -19.92 2.54 11.51
CA MET A 436 -19.30 1.74 10.45
C MET A 436 -20.25 1.47 9.27
N ASN A 437 -21.57 1.53 9.49
CA ASN A 437 -22.61 1.47 8.44
C ASN A 437 -23.08 2.85 7.98
N ILE A 438 -22.44 3.94 8.43
CA ILE A 438 -22.45 5.18 7.65
C ILE A 438 -21.60 4.86 6.44
N ALA A 439 -22.25 4.27 5.43
CA ALA A 439 -21.84 4.36 4.05
C ALA A 439 -21.53 5.83 3.82
N SER A 440 -20.23 6.15 3.82
CA SER A 440 -19.82 7.51 3.59
C SER A 440 -20.40 7.89 2.25
N LYS A 441 -21.05 9.05 2.24
CA LYS A 441 -21.72 9.62 1.08
C LYS A 441 -20.69 10.02 -0.01
N GLU A 442 -19.41 9.69 0.19
CA GLU A 442 -18.24 10.01 -0.63
C GLU A 442 -17.41 8.77 -1.05
N ASP A 443 -17.64 7.57 -0.47
CA ASP A 443 -16.92 6.33 -0.87
C ASP A 443 -17.40 5.75 -2.22
N SER A 444 -18.42 6.35 -2.84
CA SER A 444 -18.94 5.94 -4.15
C SER A 444 -18.19 6.53 -5.34
N GLU A 445 -17.08 7.26 -5.15
CA GLU A 445 -16.24 7.76 -6.26
C GLU A 445 -14.99 6.89 -6.56
N HIS A 446 -14.77 5.79 -5.82
CA HIS A 446 -13.44 5.18 -5.68
C HIS A 446 -13.21 3.81 -6.35
N TYR A 447 -13.88 3.51 -7.47
CA TYR A 447 -13.49 2.34 -8.30
C TYR A 447 -13.81 2.57 -9.78
N GLU A 448 -13.07 3.45 -10.46
CA GLU A 448 -12.88 3.28 -11.91
C GLU A 448 -12.09 1.98 -12.11
N ILE A 449 -12.75 0.97 -12.69
CA ILE A 449 -12.11 -0.29 -13.07
C ILE A 449 -11.10 0.02 -14.18
N SER A 450 -9.82 0.08 -13.85
CA SER A 450 -8.71 -0.02 -14.79
C SER A 450 -8.57 -1.48 -15.23
N ARG A 451 -9.45 -1.94 -16.14
CA ARG A 451 -9.20 -3.17 -16.91
C ARG A 451 -8.40 -2.83 -18.17
N PRO A 452 -7.53 -3.75 -18.66
CA PRO A 452 -6.61 -3.49 -19.76
C PRO A 452 -7.40 -3.17 -21.03
N SER A 453 -7.09 -2.01 -21.64
CA SER A 453 -7.41 -1.62 -23.02
C SER A 453 -8.63 -2.30 -23.66
N ILE A 454 -9.81 -2.22 -23.03
CA ILE A 454 -11.06 -2.59 -23.71
C ILE A 454 -11.49 -1.34 -24.49
N HIS A 455 -11.55 -1.46 -25.82
CA HIS A 455 -12.09 -0.39 -26.67
C HIS A 455 -13.49 -0.04 -26.18
N ARG A 456 -13.68 1.18 -25.70
CA ARG A 456 -14.98 1.63 -25.22
C ARG A 456 -15.83 2.01 -26.42
N TRP A 457 -16.93 1.30 -26.64
CA TRP A 457 -17.89 1.64 -27.67
C TRP A 457 -19.01 2.50 -27.08
N PRO A 458 -19.47 3.56 -27.77
CA PRO A 458 -20.60 4.35 -27.27
C PRO A 458 -21.88 3.50 -27.24
N ALA A 459 -22.61 3.54 -26.13
CA ALA A 459 -23.98 3.03 -26.04
C ALA A 459 -24.98 4.14 -26.34
N ARG A 460 -26.19 3.76 -26.78
CA ARG A 460 -27.27 4.70 -27.14
C ARG A 460 -28.48 4.52 -26.22
N LEU A 461 -29.07 5.64 -25.81
CA LEU A 461 -30.42 5.69 -25.24
C LEU A 461 -31.44 5.79 -26.38
N VAL A 462 -32.37 4.84 -26.46
CA VAL A 462 -33.47 4.86 -27.43
C VAL A 462 -34.63 5.68 -26.85
N GLY A 463 -35.04 6.75 -27.53
CA GLY A 463 -36.19 7.58 -27.15
C GLY A 463 -35.97 9.10 -27.20
N ASP A 464 -34.71 9.56 -27.22
CA ASP A 464 -34.30 10.95 -27.47
C ASP A 464 -33.36 10.99 -28.69
N GLU A 465 -33.06 12.19 -29.21
CA GLU A 465 -31.95 12.41 -30.15
C GLU A 465 -30.69 11.65 -29.69
N GLU A 466 -29.85 11.18 -30.61
CA GLU A 466 -28.73 10.22 -30.42
C GLU A 466 -27.76 10.48 -29.25
N ILE A 467 -28.23 10.33 -28.01
CA ILE A 467 -27.41 10.47 -26.81
C ILE A 467 -26.52 9.23 -26.74
N LYS A 468 -25.23 9.46 -27.00
CA LYS A 468 -24.17 8.50 -26.85
C LYS A 468 -23.50 8.70 -25.50
N PHE A 469 -23.26 7.61 -24.78
CA PHE A 469 -22.51 7.65 -23.53
C PHE A 469 -21.55 6.47 -23.45
N LEU A 470 -20.47 6.65 -22.68
CA LEU A 470 -19.50 5.59 -22.40
C LEU A 470 -19.76 4.98 -21.02
N ILE A 471 -20.08 5.81 -20.03
CA ILE A 471 -20.32 5.38 -18.66
C ILE A 471 -21.46 6.23 -18.08
N LEU A 472 -22.39 5.58 -17.39
CA LEU A 472 -23.40 6.18 -16.54
C LEU A 472 -23.20 5.70 -15.11
N THR A 473 -23.07 6.62 -14.17
CA THR A 473 -22.89 6.32 -12.74
C THR A 473 -24.10 6.85 -11.97
N GLN A 474 -24.68 6.03 -11.11
CA GLN A 474 -25.83 6.42 -10.31
C GLN A 474 -25.40 7.35 -9.17
N ARG A 475 -25.75 8.64 -9.25
CA ARG A 475 -25.40 9.65 -8.23
C ARG A 475 -26.40 9.66 -7.08
N ILE A 476 -27.68 9.63 -7.41
CA ILE A 476 -28.81 9.54 -6.47
C ILE A 476 -29.68 8.37 -6.93
N ARG A 477 -30.40 7.70 -6.02
CA ARG A 477 -31.24 6.55 -6.37
C ARG A 477 -32.23 6.91 -7.49
N GLY A 478 -31.99 6.37 -8.68
CA GLY A 478 -32.80 6.60 -9.89
C GLY A 478 -32.18 7.55 -10.92
N ASP A 479 -31.20 8.39 -10.55
CA ASP A 479 -30.59 9.39 -11.42
C ASP A 479 -29.15 9.00 -11.79
N PHE A 480 -28.86 9.01 -13.10
CA PHE A 480 -27.57 8.58 -13.63
C PHE A 480 -26.82 9.75 -14.27
N GLU A 481 -25.52 9.86 -14.04
CA GLU A 481 -24.65 10.92 -14.56
C GLU A 481 -23.60 10.33 -15.50
N SER A 482 -23.35 10.99 -16.63
CA SER A 482 -22.24 10.61 -17.54
C SER A 482 -20.89 11.08 -17.02
N THR A 483 -19.81 10.60 -17.65
CA THR A 483 -18.45 11.11 -17.44
C THR A 483 -18.29 12.61 -17.73
N GLU A 484 -19.19 13.20 -18.49
CA GLU A 484 -19.19 14.63 -18.83
C GLU A 484 -20.01 15.48 -17.84
N GLY A 485 -20.62 14.87 -16.83
CA GLY A 485 -21.43 15.56 -15.81
C GLY A 485 -22.90 15.76 -16.17
N ASN A 486 -23.35 15.22 -17.31
CA ASN A 486 -24.76 15.30 -17.72
C ASN A 486 -25.60 14.26 -16.99
N THR A 487 -26.73 14.69 -16.42
CA THR A 487 -27.69 13.83 -15.70
C THR A 487 -28.78 13.30 -16.65
N TYR A 488 -29.14 12.03 -16.50
CA TYR A 488 -30.15 11.33 -17.30
C TYR A 488 -31.17 10.63 -16.38
N ASP A 489 -32.46 10.87 -16.64
CA ASP A 489 -33.55 10.03 -16.14
C ASP A 489 -33.70 8.82 -17.07
N LEU A 490 -33.44 7.62 -16.56
CA LEU A 490 -33.52 6.39 -17.35
C LEU A 490 -34.93 5.78 -17.39
N LYS A 491 -35.93 6.37 -16.73
CA LYS A 491 -37.28 5.81 -16.63
C LYS A 491 -37.93 5.63 -18.01
N GLY A 492 -38.32 4.39 -18.32
CA GLY A 492 -38.95 4.04 -19.59
C GLY A 492 -37.99 4.02 -20.80
N ARG A 493 -36.69 4.17 -20.57
CA ARG A 493 -35.68 4.17 -21.64
C ARG A 493 -35.13 2.78 -21.90
N THR A 494 -34.73 2.53 -23.15
CA THR A 494 -33.96 1.35 -23.54
C THR A 494 -32.52 1.73 -23.81
N ILE A 495 -31.60 0.99 -23.22
CA ILE A 495 -30.16 1.14 -23.39
C ILE A 495 -29.68 0.04 -24.34
N LEU A 496 -29.03 0.45 -25.43
CA LEU A 496 -28.45 -0.46 -26.42
C LEU A 496 -26.93 -0.27 -26.46
N ALA A 497 -26.19 -1.38 -26.31
CA ALA A 497 -24.78 -1.38 -26.65
C ALA A 497 -24.59 -1.16 -28.16
N HIS A 498 -23.41 -0.68 -28.54
CA HIS A 498 -22.94 -0.73 -29.93
C HIS A 498 -23.00 -2.17 -30.46
N PRO A 499 -23.23 -2.41 -31.77
CA PRO A 499 -23.27 -3.78 -32.33
C PRO A 499 -22.01 -4.61 -32.06
N SER A 500 -20.85 -3.95 -31.92
CA SER A 500 -19.55 -4.56 -31.61
C SER A 500 -19.22 -4.61 -30.12
N GLY A 501 -20.12 -4.11 -29.26
CA GLY A 501 -19.89 -3.91 -27.83
C GLY A 501 -20.92 -4.60 -26.92
N ARG A 502 -20.75 -4.45 -25.60
CA ARG A 502 -21.64 -4.94 -24.54
C ARG A 502 -21.81 -3.88 -23.46
N LEU A 503 -22.94 -3.93 -22.75
CA LEU A 503 -23.16 -3.16 -21.53
C LEU A 503 -22.65 -3.96 -20.34
N LEU A 504 -21.81 -3.34 -19.53
CA LEU A 504 -21.35 -3.84 -18.25
C LEU A 504 -22.13 -3.15 -17.14
N LEU A 505 -22.95 -3.93 -16.44
CA LEU A 505 -23.78 -3.49 -15.32
C LEU A 505 -23.07 -3.85 -14.02
N ARG A 506 -22.76 -2.87 -13.19
CA ARG A 506 -22.20 -3.10 -11.85
C ARG A 506 -23.26 -2.82 -10.81
N LEU A 507 -23.43 -3.75 -9.88
CA LEU A 507 -24.33 -3.62 -8.76
C LEU A 507 -23.63 -3.04 -7.53
N ARG A 508 -24.41 -2.47 -6.61
CA ARG A 508 -23.94 -1.94 -5.33
C ARG A 508 -23.27 -2.99 -4.43
N ASP A 509 -23.61 -4.26 -4.61
CA ASP A 509 -23.01 -5.39 -3.88
C ASP A 509 -21.72 -5.92 -4.53
N GLY A 510 -21.20 -5.24 -5.56
CA GLY A 510 -19.96 -5.58 -6.24
C GLY A 510 -20.11 -6.57 -7.41
N ARG A 511 -21.29 -7.18 -7.60
CA ARG A 511 -21.52 -8.09 -8.74
C ARG A 511 -21.54 -7.32 -10.06
N THR A 512 -21.08 -7.97 -11.12
CA THR A 512 -20.98 -7.39 -12.46
C THR A 512 -21.62 -8.31 -13.50
N PHE A 513 -22.42 -7.75 -14.41
CA PHE A 513 -23.10 -8.47 -15.48
C PHE A 513 -22.77 -7.86 -16.84
N SER A 514 -22.65 -8.70 -17.87
CA SER A 514 -22.40 -8.27 -19.25
C SER A 514 -23.60 -8.62 -20.12
N VAL A 515 -24.29 -7.60 -20.63
CA VAL A 515 -25.57 -7.73 -21.36
C VAL A 515 -25.51 -6.96 -22.68
N GLN A 516 -26.31 -7.34 -23.67
CA GLN A 516 -26.36 -6.58 -24.94
C GLN A 516 -27.39 -5.45 -24.92
N ARG A 517 -28.47 -5.64 -24.15
CA ARG A 517 -29.61 -4.73 -24.07
C ARG A 517 -30.13 -4.67 -22.64
N ALA A 518 -30.50 -3.48 -22.21
CA ALA A 518 -31.14 -3.26 -20.92
C ALA A 518 -32.31 -2.28 -21.07
N GLU A 519 -33.49 -2.65 -20.57
CA GLU A 519 -34.72 -1.88 -20.66
C GLU A 519 -35.21 -1.53 -19.26
N VAL A 520 -35.45 -0.24 -19.00
CA VAL A 520 -35.88 0.23 -17.69
C VAL A 520 -37.40 0.24 -17.62
N GLN A 521 -37.98 -0.72 -16.87
CA GLN A 521 -39.42 -0.83 -16.63
C GLN A 521 -39.71 -0.82 -15.13
N ASN A 522 -40.61 0.05 -14.66
CA ASN A 522 -41.11 0.03 -13.27
C ASN A 522 -40.02 -0.04 -12.18
N ARG A 523 -38.97 0.81 -12.30
CA ARG A 523 -37.78 0.82 -11.41
C ARG A 523 -36.95 -0.46 -11.43
N SER A 524 -37.12 -1.30 -12.44
CA SER A 524 -36.26 -2.45 -12.71
C SER A 524 -35.57 -2.30 -14.06
N LEU A 525 -34.33 -2.77 -14.13
CA LEU A 525 -33.56 -2.92 -15.34
C LEU A 525 -33.73 -4.36 -15.82
N LYS A 526 -34.54 -4.55 -16.85
CA LYS A 526 -34.75 -5.84 -17.51
C LYS A 526 -33.73 -5.99 -18.63
N THR A 527 -32.87 -6.99 -18.51
CA THR A 527 -31.84 -7.29 -19.51
C THR A 527 -32.22 -8.53 -20.31
N ASP A 528 -31.36 -8.95 -21.23
CA ASP A 528 -31.46 -10.22 -21.94
C ASP A 528 -31.32 -11.45 -21.02
N GLN A 529 -30.64 -11.29 -19.87
CA GLN A 529 -30.30 -12.41 -18.98
C GLN A 529 -31.02 -12.35 -17.62
N ILE A 530 -31.21 -11.15 -17.08
CA ILE A 530 -31.65 -10.94 -15.70
C ILE A 530 -32.53 -9.68 -15.56
N THR A 531 -33.38 -9.68 -14.54
CA THR A 531 -34.11 -8.49 -14.09
C THR A 531 -33.51 -8.02 -12.78
N ILE A 532 -33.07 -6.77 -12.73
CA ILE A 532 -32.39 -6.17 -11.57
C ILE A 532 -33.18 -4.97 -11.10
N SER A 533 -33.32 -4.73 -9.80
CA SER A 533 -33.82 -3.43 -9.33
C SER A 533 -32.86 -2.31 -9.74
N LEU A 534 -33.37 -1.21 -10.30
CA LEU A 534 -32.57 -0.05 -10.70
C LEU A 534 -31.87 0.60 -9.50
N ASP A 535 -32.42 0.43 -8.29
CA ASP A 535 -31.82 0.90 -7.04
C ASP A 535 -30.55 0.10 -6.67
N LEU A 536 -30.38 -1.11 -7.22
CA LEU A 536 -29.18 -1.94 -7.04
C LEU A 536 -28.12 -1.68 -8.10
N VAL A 537 -28.48 -1.08 -9.25
CA VAL A 537 -27.55 -0.78 -10.34
C VAL A 537 -26.77 0.49 -10.00
N TYR A 538 -25.48 0.33 -9.79
CA TYR A 538 -24.57 1.42 -9.45
C TYR A 538 -23.95 2.07 -10.70
N GLN A 539 -23.58 1.27 -11.70
CA GLN A 539 -22.91 1.76 -12.90
C GLN A 539 -23.35 0.97 -14.14
N ILE A 540 -23.47 1.67 -15.27
CA ILE A 540 -23.70 1.11 -16.60
C ILE A 540 -22.58 1.62 -17.50
N ALA A 541 -21.69 0.75 -17.94
CA ALA A 541 -20.57 1.10 -18.81
C ALA A 541 -20.67 0.38 -20.15
N ALA A 542 -20.35 1.05 -21.24
CA ALA A 542 -20.37 0.51 -22.58
C ALA A 542 -18.94 0.13 -23.00
N TYR A 543 -18.77 -1.15 -23.34
CA TYR A 543 -17.49 -1.78 -23.65
C TYR A 543 -17.53 -2.53 -24.97
#